data_AF-A0A2A4W452-F1
#
_entry.id   AF-A0A2A4W452-F1
#
_cell.length_a   1.000
_cell.length_b   1.000
_cell.length_c   1.000
_cell.angle_alpha   90.00
_cell.angle_beta   90.00
_cell.angle_gamma   90.00
#
_symmetry.space_group_name_H-M   'P 1'
#
loop_
_entity.id
_entity.type
_entity.pdbx_description
1 polymer ?
#
loop_
_entity_poly.entity_id
_entity_poly.type
_entity_poly.pdbx_seq_one_letter_code
_entity_poly.pdbx_strand_id
1 'polypeptide(L)'
;MPQIDFNIKITAKELEKYYAGTAKIISVVANNGQRLQFPANLVLPYVTHSGISGHFVLDYSSNGKAKRLSKIDETPKTSQFSQQV
;
A
#
# COMPACT_ATOMS: atom_id res chain seq x y z
N MET A 1 4.01 -15.11 8.64
CA MET A 1 2.90 -14.28 8.10
C MET A 1 3.24 -13.98 6.65
N PRO A 2 2.39 -14.33 5.66
CA PRO A 2 2.73 -14.07 4.27
C PRO A 2 2.65 -12.57 4.00
N GLN A 3 3.74 -12.02 3.45
CA GLN A 3 3.84 -10.65 2.96
C GLN A 3 3.97 -10.72 1.44
N ILE A 4 3.22 -9.87 0.75
CA ILE A 4 3.30 -9.78 -0.71
C ILE A 4 3.58 -8.33 -1.08
N ASP A 5 4.65 -8.12 -1.82
CA ASP A 5 5.04 -6.82 -2.33
C ASP A 5 4.52 -6.59 -3.75
N PHE A 6 4.19 -5.34 -4.04
CA PHE A 6 3.63 -4.92 -5.31
C PHE A 6 3.85 -3.43 -5.56
N ASN A 7 3.94 -3.07 -6.83
CA ASN A 7 3.98 -1.67 -7.24
C ASN A 7 2.57 -1.20 -7.61
N ILE A 8 2.22 -0.01 -7.15
CA ILE A 8 0.93 0.61 -7.46
C ILE A 8 1.17 2.01 -8.00
N LYS A 9 0.40 2.39 -9.01
CA LYS A 9 0.35 3.74 -9.57
C LYS A 9 -1.11 4.05 -9.88
N ILE A 10 -1.75 4.82 -9.01
CA ILE A 10 -3.11 5.32 -9.17
C ILE A 10 -3.00 6.84 -9.27
N THR A 11 -3.47 7.40 -10.36
CA THR A 11 -3.47 8.86 -10.54
C THR A 11 -4.57 9.53 -9.72
N ALA A 12 -4.43 10.83 -9.42
CA ALA A 12 -5.48 11.61 -8.75
C ALA A 12 -6.85 11.49 -9.45
N LYS A 13 -6.85 11.47 -10.79
CA LYS A 13 -8.06 11.29 -11.62
C LYS A 13 -8.72 9.92 -11.43
N GLU A 14 -7.92 8.88 -11.23
CA GLU A 14 -8.46 7.55 -10.91
C GLU A 14 -9.03 7.51 -9.50
N LEU A 15 -8.40 8.23 -8.55
CA LEU A 15 -8.90 8.41 -7.19
C LEU A 15 -10.26 9.12 -7.12
N GLU A 16 -10.58 10.01 -8.05
CA GLU A 16 -11.90 10.65 -8.11
C GLU A 16 -13.05 9.63 -8.16
N LYS A 17 -12.84 8.48 -8.84
CA LYS A 17 -13.82 7.38 -8.88
C LYS A 17 -13.95 6.63 -7.55
N TYR A 18 -12.91 6.65 -6.71
CA TYR A 18 -12.94 6.08 -5.37
C TYR A 18 -13.69 6.99 -4.41
N TYR A 19 -13.48 8.31 -4.50
CA TYR A 19 -14.24 9.31 -3.72
C TYR A 19 -15.72 9.34 -4.08
N ALA A 20 -16.07 9.06 -5.34
CA ALA A 20 -17.47 8.91 -5.78
C ALA A 20 -18.18 7.68 -5.16
N GLY A 21 -17.50 6.84 -4.39
CA GLY A 21 -18.07 5.68 -3.71
C GLY A 21 -18.29 4.45 -4.60
N THR A 22 -17.93 4.54 -5.88
CA THR A 22 -18.13 3.48 -6.88
C THR A 22 -17.09 2.37 -6.76
N ALA A 23 -15.86 2.69 -6.35
CA ALA A 23 -14.77 1.73 -6.21
C ALA A 23 -14.44 1.48 -4.73
N LYS A 24 -14.86 0.32 -4.21
CA LYS A 24 -14.61 -0.10 -2.81
C LYS A 24 -13.39 -1.01 -2.66
N ILE A 25 -12.95 -1.61 -3.76
CA ILE A 25 -11.87 -2.60 -3.81
C ILE A 25 -10.82 -2.15 -4.83
N ILE A 26 -9.57 -2.17 -4.42
CA ILE A 26 -8.39 -1.99 -5.28
C ILE A 26 -7.95 -3.38 -5.75
N SER A 27 -7.70 -3.54 -7.05
CA SER A 27 -7.07 -4.76 -7.59
C SER A 27 -5.73 -4.42 -8.23
N VAL A 28 -4.69 -5.13 -7.82
CA VAL A 28 -3.32 -4.98 -8.33
C VAL A 28 -2.73 -6.33 -8.67
N VAL A 29 -1.73 -6.35 -9.53
CA VAL A 29 -0.89 -7.52 -9.78
C VAL A 29 0.37 -7.36 -8.95
N ALA A 30 0.64 -8.34 -8.09
CA ALA A 30 1.85 -8.40 -7.31
C ALA A 30 3.07 -8.76 -8.16
N ASN A 31 4.26 -8.50 -7.62
CA ASN A 31 5.52 -8.77 -8.32
C ASN A 31 5.74 -10.28 -8.55
N ASN A 32 5.09 -11.13 -7.75
CA ASN A 32 5.06 -12.58 -7.92
C ASN A 32 3.97 -13.07 -8.91
N GLY A 33 3.24 -12.17 -9.57
CA GLY A 33 2.17 -12.48 -10.53
C GLY A 33 0.79 -12.73 -9.91
N GLN A 34 0.66 -12.72 -8.58
CA GLN A 34 -0.64 -12.93 -7.93
C GLN A 34 -1.52 -11.67 -8.04
N ARG A 35 -2.82 -11.87 -8.28
CA ARG A 35 -3.79 -10.77 -8.21
C ARG A 35 -4.18 -10.52 -6.76
N LEU A 36 -3.87 -9.33 -6.25
CA LEU A 36 -4.28 -8.90 -4.92
C LEU A 36 -5.54 -8.04 -5.01
N GLN A 37 -6.40 -8.20 -4.00
CA GLN A 37 -7.59 -7.38 -3.83
C GLN A 37 -7.69 -6.95 -2.37
N PHE A 38 -7.88 -5.65 -2.14
CA PHE A 38 -7.99 -5.11 -0.79
C PHE A 38 -8.87 -3.86 -0.77
N PRO A 39 -9.42 -3.48 0.41
CA PRO A 39 -10.29 -2.32 0.52
C PRO A 39 -9.54 -1.03 0.14
N ALA A 40 -10.15 -0.16 -0.65
CA ALA A 40 -9.57 1.12 -1.02
C ALA A 40 -9.23 2.00 0.19
N ASN A 41 -9.89 1.77 1.32
CA ASN A 41 -9.66 2.48 2.58
C ASN A 41 -8.21 2.32 3.07
N LEU A 42 -7.53 1.22 2.72
CA LEU A 42 -6.13 0.97 3.12
C LEU A 42 -5.14 1.88 2.40
N VAL A 43 -5.47 2.39 1.21
CA VAL A 43 -4.59 3.30 0.46
C VAL A 43 -4.81 4.77 0.80
N LEU A 44 -5.92 5.12 1.46
CA LEU A 44 -6.25 6.51 1.83
C LEU A 44 -5.13 7.24 2.58
N PRO A 45 -4.40 6.62 3.55
CA PRO A 45 -3.29 7.28 4.23
C PRO A 45 -2.09 7.61 3.32
N TYR A 46 -2.02 6.98 2.15
CA TYR A 46 -0.92 7.12 1.19
C TYR A 46 -1.31 7.94 -0.04
N VAL A 47 -2.52 8.50 -0.07
CA VAL A 47 -2.98 9.40 -1.13
C VAL A 47 -2.25 10.73 -1.03
N THR A 48 -1.64 11.15 -2.14
CA THR A 48 -1.05 12.48 -2.32
C THR A 48 -1.82 13.28 -3.37
N HIS A 49 -1.48 14.57 -3.54
CA HIS A 49 -2.11 15.42 -4.55
C HIS A 49 -1.94 14.88 -6.00
N SER A 50 -0.86 14.13 -6.25
CA SER A 50 -0.61 13.47 -7.56
C SER A 50 -1.25 12.08 -7.68
N GLY A 51 -1.82 11.56 -6.58
CA GLY A 51 -2.35 10.21 -6.48
C GLY A 51 -1.53 9.32 -5.54
N ILE A 52 -1.54 8.02 -5.78
CA ILE A 52 -0.77 7.02 -5.03
C ILE A 52 0.26 6.42 -5.97
N SER A 53 1.54 6.49 -5.62
CA SER A 53 2.60 5.83 -6.36
C SER A 53 3.68 5.34 -5.43
N GLY A 54 4.12 4.10 -5.63
CA GLY A 54 5.25 3.53 -4.90
C GLY A 54 5.21 2.01 -4.85
N HIS A 55 6.13 1.47 -4.06
CA HIS A 55 6.19 0.06 -3.73
C HIS A 55 5.51 -0.16 -2.37
N PHE A 56 4.69 -1.19 -2.27
CA PHE A 56 3.89 -1.49 -1.07
C PHE A 56 3.98 -2.97 -0.73
N VAL A 57 3.80 -3.28 0.55
CA VAL A 57 3.63 -4.64 1.08
C VAL A 57 2.25 -4.77 1.70
N LEU A 58 1.55 -5.84 1.32
CA LEU A 58 0.32 -6.29 1.98
C LEU A 58 0.65 -7.41 2.96
N ASP A 59 0.42 -7.15 4.25
CA ASP A 59 0.47 -8.13 5.31
C ASP A 59 -0.85 -8.91 5.36
N TYR A 60 -0.76 -10.24 5.27
CA TYR A 60 -1.91 -11.11 5.50
C TYR A 60 -1.94 -11.64 6.92
N SER A 61 -3.14 -11.69 7.50
CA SER A 61 -3.40 -12.38 8.75
C SER A 61 -3.36 -13.90 8.54
N SER A 62 -3.24 -14.67 9.63
CA SER A 62 -3.18 -16.14 9.59
C SER A 62 -4.42 -16.80 8.97
N ASN A 63 -5.52 -16.06 8.82
CA ASN A 63 -6.75 -16.47 8.16
C ASN A 63 -6.82 -16.07 6.67
N GLY A 64 -5.72 -15.57 6.08
CA GLY A 64 -5.66 -15.17 4.68
C GLY A 64 -6.31 -13.82 4.37
N LYS A 65 -6.72 -13.03 5.38
CA LYS A 65 -7.26 -11.68 5.17
C LYS A 65 -6.17 -10.62 5.15
N ALA A 66 -6.25 -9.68 4.21
CA ALA A 66 -5.41 -8.49 4.20
C ALA A 66 -5.58 -7.71 5.51
N LYS A 67 -4.49 -7.55 6.27
CA LYS A 67 -4.48 -6.94 7.60
C LYS A 67 -3.90 -5.53 7.58
N ARG A 68 -2.82 -5.31 6.84
CA ARG A 68 -2.10 -4.04 6.83
C ARG A 68 -1.42 -3.80 5.49
N LEU A 69 -1.47 -2.56 5.04
CA LEU A 69 -0.73 -2.07 3.88
C LEU A 69 0.43 -1.19 4.40
N SER A 70 1.63 -1.38 3.88
CA SER A 70 2.82 -0.59 4.25
C SER A 70 3.53 -0.13 2.99
N LYS A 71 3.87 1.16 2.86
CA LYS A 71 4.67 1.69 1.75
C LYS A 71 6.16 1.41 2.03
N ILE A 72 6.88 0.83 1.06
CA ILE A 72 8.32 0.56 1.11
C ILE A 72 9.11 1.71 0.45
N ASP A 73 8.74 2.95 0.77
CA ASP A 73 9.49 4.11 0.27
C ASP A 73 10.92 4.06 0.82
N GLU A 74 11.88 4.22 -0.07
CA GLU A 74 13.31 3.97 0.16
C GLU A 74 13.88 4.65 1.41
N THR A 75 14.67 3.87 2.14
CA THR A 75 15.60 4.21 3.24
C THR A 75 15.01 4.67 4.58
N PRO A 76 15.36 4.00 5.70
CA PRO A 76 15.17 4.56 7.02
C PRO A 76 16.08 5.78 7.17
N LYS A 77 15.55 6.99 6.95
CA LYS A 77 16.14 8.18 7.54
C LYS A 77 15.48 8.44 8.89
N THR A 78 16.33 8.42 9.92
CA THR A 78 16.17 9.03 11.26
C THR A 78 15.89 8.03 12.39
N SER A 79 16.96 7.54 13.03
CA SER A 79 17.40 8.11 14.32
C SER A 79 18.44 7.24 15.01
N GLN A 80 19.63 7.82 15.17
CA GLN A 80 20.52 7.67 16.31
C GLN A 80 20.75 6.25 16.85
N PHE A 81 21.84 5.65 16.38
CA PHE A 81 22.78 5.05 17.33
C PHE A 81 23.34 6.18 18.21
N SER A 82 22.58 6.59 19.23
CA SER A 82 23.15 7.16 20.44
C SER A 82 23.68 6.00 21.26
N GLN A 83 24.80 5.43 20.83
CA GLN A 83 25.69 4.75 21.75
C GLN A 83 26.61 5.80 22.36
N GLN A 84 26.91 5.59 23.64
CA GLN A 84 28.01 6.16 24.42
C GLN A 84 27.64 7.29 25.37
N VAL A 85 27.25 6.87 26.59
CA VAL A 85 27.81 7.40 27.83
C VAL A 85 28.38 6.25 28.64
#